data_AF-A0A934C9D0-F1
#
_entry.id   AF-A0A934C9D0-F1
#
_cell.length_a   1.000
_cell.length_b   1.000
_cell.length_c   1.000
_cell.angle_alpha   90.00
_cell.angle_beta   90.00
_cell.angle_gamma   90.00
#
_symmetry.space_group_name_H-M   'P 1'
#
loop_
_entity.id
_entity.type
_entity.pdbx_description
1 polymer ?
#
loop_
_entity_poly.entity_id
_entity_poly.type
_entity_poly.pdbx_seq_one_letter_code
_entity_poly.pdbx_strand_id
1 'polypeptide(L)'
;MNTTLHGIGASRGVARGAVKIITSEKNIAEFQPGDVLVTKITDPTMVAIMAKAAAIVCDIGSITSHPSIVSREMGIPCVVNTKQATNMLRDGIMVEVDGEKGTVISLEGESRPLNQVDQNRDIDEFLDAFVPAIKAMDFNTFSETISWDRYDPLIAKSWLKRIFILLDAVERERLTPMEVARLFPNPTELRENMLFDLWSAKYASVTRAERLRIFAFYSQALRALCLEDPYARVKNVIHAPEKLYTFLVGAKRATIEDARQLGRLISACYHLGHAMYSDMHPSIVYDNFGPYDVAERYGRAHSVVVKDFGNLRAPELWPESSTLPGDRIIIVCLYEGVIMRIDSTSHVVYDGDVIGGLRQYRLLVDGLDFPIADLASLTAPLEAAAGRIFRKFQSLGFAERKARYFLEKAYSYRWLGDRLGLPWQPGDEILAEARNKPLHPIQWPQDKEAQKKFCREILDPRIEVLPIGA
;
A
#
# COMPACT_ATOMS: atom_id res chain seq x y z
N MET A 1 -13.73 -16.62 -19.46
CA MET A 1 -14.49 -17.87 -19.62
C MET A 1 -14.09 -18.79 -18.49
N ASN A 2 -15.03 -19.31 -17.68
CA ASN A 2 -14.69 -20.23 -16.58
C ASN A 2 -13.82 -21.40 -17.08
N THR A 3 -12.66 -21.59 -16.46
CA THR A 3 -11.77 -22.73 -16.68
C THR A 3 -12.31 -23.95 -15.94
N THR A 4 -12.55 -25.04 -16.66
CA THR A 4 -12.92 -26.33 -16.06
C THR A 4 -11.78 -27.32 -16.24
N LEU A 5 -11.37 -27.93 -15.13
CA LEU A 5 -10.39 -29.01 -15.10
C LEU A 5 -11.08 -30.32 -14.72
N HIS A 6 -10.54 -31.41 -15.26
CA HIS A 6 -11.00 -32.77 -14.98
C HIS A 6 -9.87 -33.60 -14.38
N GLY A 7 -10.23 -34.40 -13.40
CA GLY A 7 -9.39 -35.40 -12.77
C GLY A 7 -10.21 -36.61 -12.35
N ILE A 8 -9.70 -37.36 -11.39
CA ILE A 8 -10.36 -38.50 -10.76
C ILE A 8 -10.95 -38.02 -9.43
N GLY A 9 -12.28 -38.17 -9.28
CA GLY A 9 -12.95 -37.98 -8.00
C GLY A 9 -12.47 -39.01 -6.98
N ALA A 10 -11.80 -38.54 -5.92
CA ALA A 10 -11.12 -39.39 -4.94
C ALA A 10 -11.84 -39.47 -3.59
N SER A 11 -12.56 -38.40 -3.23
CA SER A 11 -13.36 -38.29 -2.01
C SER A 11 -14.58 -37.42 -2.31
N ARG A 12 -15.77 -37.95 -2.01
CA ARG A 12 -17.06 -37.37 -2.38
C ARG A 12 -17.32 -36.03 -1.68
N GLY A 13 -18.20 -35.23 -2.28
CA GLY A 13 -18.66 -33.94 -1.76
C GLY A 13 -18.31 -32.80 -2.71
N VAL A 14 -18.96 -31.66 -2.48
CA VAL A 14 -18.74 -30.43 -3.24
C VAL A 14 -18.35 -29.33 -2.26
N ALA A 15 -17.25 -28.64 -2.55
CA ALA A 15 -16.82 -27.51 -1.73
C ALA A 15 -16.26 -26.39 -2.61
N ARG A 16 -16.32 -25.17 -2.08
CA ARG A 16 -15.76 -23.96 -2.69
C ARG A 16 -14.74 -23.35 -1.77
N GLY A 17 -13.70 -22.76 -2.35
CA GLY A 17 -12.68 -22.02 -1.61
C GLY A 17 -11.69 -21.35 -2.54
N ALA A 18 -10.89 -20.45 -1.97
CA ALA A 18 -9.80 -19.82 -2.69
C ALA A 18 -8.67 -20.83 -2.91
N VAL A 19 -8.13 -20.88 -4.12
CA VAL A 19 -6.98 -21.72 -4.42
C VAL A 19 -5.78 -21.26 -3.59
N LYS A 20 -5.14 -22.20 -2.90
CA LYS A 20 -3.79 -22.03 -2.35
C LYS A 20 -2.87 -23.12 -2.87
N ILE A 21 -1.90 -22.71 -3.69
CA ILE A 21 -0.94 -23.59 -4.35
C ILE A 21 0.25 -23.82 -3.41
N ILE A 22 0.46 -25.06 -3.01
CA ILE A 22 1.56 -25.46 -2.14
C ILE A 22 2.61 -26.21 -2.97
N THR A 23 3.76 -25.57 -3.21
CA THR A 23 4.91 -26.17 -3.91
C THR A 23 6.14 -26.32 -3.02
N SER A 24 6.14 -25.70 -1.83
CA SER A 24 7.21 -25.79 -0.85
C SER A 24 6.67 -25.59 0.58
N GLU A 25 7.45 -25.99 1.59
CA GLU A 25 7.10 -25.81 3.01
C GLU A 25 6.83 -24.35 3.38
N LYS A 26 7.45 -23.38 2.70
CA LYS A 26 7.22 -21.95 2.94
C LYS A 26 5.76 -21.54 2.72
N ASN A 27 5.07 -22.19 1.77
CA ASN A 27 3.69 -21.86 1.44
C ASN A 27 2.68 -22.42 2.47
N ILE A 28 3.09 -23.40 3.30
CA ILE A 28 2.21 -24.04 4.28
C ILE A 28 1.77 -23.04 5.36
N ALA A 29 2.66 -22.13 5.77
CA ALA A 29 2.37 -21.13 6.80
C ALA A 29 1.28 -20.12 6.40
N GLU A 30 1.09 -19.92 5.09
CA GLU A 30 0.12 -18.98 4.54
C GLU A 30 -1.28 -19.59 4.35
N PHE A 31 -1.40 -20.92 4.46
CA PHE A 31 -2.65 -21.64 4.22
C PHE A 31 -3.72 -21.26 5.24
N GLN A 32 -4.88 -20.78 4.76
CA GLN A 32 -6.00 -20.40 5.61
C GLN A 32 -7.03 -21.52 5.70
N PRO A 33 -7.72 -21.69 6.84
CA PRO A 33 -8.88 -22.57 6.93
C PRO A 33 -9.92 -22.21 5.87
N GLY A 34 -10.42 -23.21 5.14
CA GLY A 34 -11.38 -23.03 4.05
C GLY A 34 -10.77 -22.80 2.66
N ASP A 35 -9.44 -22.73 2.54
CA ASP A 35 -8.78 -22.70 1.24
C ASP A 35 -8.89 -24.07 0.52
N VAL A 36 -8.80 -24.05 -0.81
CA VAL A 36 -8.62 -25.25 -1.62
C VAL A 36 -7.14 -25.50 -1.80
N LEU A 37 -6.65 -26.60 -1.21
CA LEU A 37 -5.27 -27.04 -1.33
C LEU A 37 -5.02 -27.54 -2.74
N VAL A 38 -4.20 -26.81 -3.51
CA VAL A 38 -3.75 -27.23 -4.84
C VAL A 38 -2.27 -27.59 -4.76
N THR A 39 -1.89 -28.80 -5.14
CA THR A 39 -0.47 -29.19 -5.14
C THR A 39 -0.18 -30.23 -6.23
N LYS A 40 1.10 -30.48 -6.49
CA LYS A 40 1.51 -31.50 -7.43
C LYS A 40 1.33 -32.90 -6.85
N ILE A 41 1.75 -33.09 -5.60
CA ILE A 41 1.66 -34.31 -4.82
C ILE A 41 1.61 -33.92 -3.35
N THR A 42 0.88 -34.66 -2.51
CA THR A 42 0.91 -34.43 -1.05
C THR A 42 2.02 -35.25 -0.41
N ASP A 43 2.55 -34.72 0.68
CA ASP A 43 3.48 -35.40 1.59
C ASP A 43 3.00 -35.24 3.05
N PRO A 44 3.61 -35.94 4.02
CA PRO A 44 3.18 -35.90 5.42
C PRO A 44 3.21 -34.52 6.08
N THR A 45 4.02 -33.56 5.60
CA THR A 45 4.07 -32.21 6.16
C THR A 45 2.77 -31.43 5.92
N MET A 46 2.02 -31.81 4.89
CA MET A 46 0.79 -31.14 4.49
C MET A 46 -0.45 -31.62 5.27
N VAL A 47 -0.35 -32.68 6.08
CA VAL A 47 -1.50 -33.28 6.78
C VAL A 47 -2.26 -32.25 7.64
N ALA A 48 -1.54 -31.34 8.31
CA ALA A 48 -2.14 -30.30 9.15
C ALA A 48 -2.95 -29.27 8.36
N ILE A 49 -2.55 -28.95 7.12
CA ILE A 49 -3.30 -28.04 6.24
C ILE A 49 -4.38 -28.76 5.45
N MET A 50 -4.17 -30.03 5.10
CA MET A 50 -5.21 -30.89 4.51
C MET A 50 -6.45 -30.91 5.41
N ALA A 51 -6.28 -31.07 6.73
CA ALA A 51 -7.39 -31.05 7.69
C ALA A 51 -8.15 -29.70 7.76
N LYS A 52 -7.55 -28.60 7.27
CA LYS A 52 -8.15 -27.26 7.25
C LYS A 52 -8.76 -26.91 5.89
N ALA A 53 -8.49 -27.71 4.86
CA ALA A 53 -8.86 -27.42 3.49
C ALA A 53 -10.36 -27.61 3.25
N ALA A 54 -10.97 -26.73 2.46
CA ALA A 54 -12.33 -26.94 1.97
C ALA A 54 -12.37 -28.06 0.94
N ALA A 55 -11.33 -28.18 0.10
CA ALA A 55 -11.14 -29.27 -0.84
C ALA A 55 -9.64 -29.46 -1.16
N ILE A 56 -9.30 -30.61 -1.73
CA ILE A 56 -7.93 -30.97 -2.11
C ILE A 56 -7.88 -31.29 -3.61
N VAL A 57 -6.94 -30.68 -4.32
CA VAL A 57 -6.70 -30.87 -5.74
C VAL A 57 -5.24 -31.24 -5.97
N CYS A 58 -4.98 -32.39 -6.59
CA CYS A 58 -3.63 -32.88 -6.85
C CYS A 58 -3.40 -33.20 -8.33
N ASP A 59 -2.29 -32.71 -8.90
CA ASP A 59 -1.95 -33.04 -10.28
C ASP A 59 -1.54 -34.49 -10.50
N ILE A 60 -0.97 -35.11 -9.47
CA ILE A 60 -0.55 -36.51 -9.46
C ILE A 60 -1.31 -37.26 -8.37
N GLY A 61 -1.87 -38.41 -8.71
CA GLY A 61 -2.52 -39.31 -7.76
C GLY A 61 -3.41 -40.32 -8.45
N SER A 62 -3.85 -41.32 -7.69
CA SER A 62 -4.83 -42.34 -8.08
C SER A 62 -5.85 -42.48 -6.97
N ILE A 63 -6.95 -43.21 -7.19
CA ILE A 63 -7.99 -43.42 -6.17
C ILE A 63 -7.46 -44.08 -4.87
N THR A 64 -6.30 -44.73 -4.91
CA THR A 64 -5.62 -45.39 -3.78
C THR A 64 -4.39 -44.63 -3.28
N SER A 65 -4.12 -43.44 -3.81
CA SER A 65 -2.96 -42.63 -3.41
C SER A 65 -3.15 -41.95 -2.06
N HIS A 66 -2.05 -41.52 -1.43
CA HIS A 66 -2.02 -40.80 -0.16
C HIS A 66 -3.07 -39.67 -0.06
N PRO A 67 -3.14 -38.68 -0.98
CA PRO A 67 -4.15 -37.62 -0.88
C PRO A 67 -5.58 -38.17 -0.90
N SER A 68 -5.85 -39.24 -1.65
CA SER A 68 -7.17 -39.85 -1.74
C SER A 68 -7.60 -40.58 -0.48
N ILE A 69 -6.68 -41.29 0.18
CA ILE A 69 -6.96 -42.00 1.43
C ILE A 69 -7.23 -41.00 2.55
N VAL A 70 -6.30 -40.06 2.77
CA VAL A 70 -6.40 -39.07 3.85
C VAL A 70 -7.62 -38.18 3.68
N SER A 71 -7.93 -37.74 2.45
CA SER A 71 -9.13 -36.92 2.21
C SER A 71 -10.43 -37.66 2.52
N ARG A 72 -10.50 -38.98 2.27
CA ARG A 72 -11.68 -39.79 2.63
C ARG A 72 -11.83 -39.96 4.14
N GLU A 73 -10.72 -40.16 4.84
CA GLU A 73 -10.71 -40.25 6.31
C GLU A 73 -11.14 -38.93 6.97
N MET A 74 -10.78 -37.79 6.36
CA MET A 74 -11.15 -36.45 6.83
C MET A 74 -12.52 -35.98 6.33
N GLY A 75 -13.16 -36.69 5.40
CA GLY A 75 -14.42 -36.28 4.80
C GLY A 75 -14.33 -35.03 3.90
N ILE A 76 -13.15 -34.77 3.32
CA ILE A 76 -12.87 -33.58 2.52
C ILE A 76 -12.98 -33.93 1.02
N PRO A 77 -13.71 -33.14 0.20
CA PRO A 77 -13.76 -33.33 -1.25
C PRO A 77 -12.37 -33.34 -1.88
N CYS A 78 -12.11 -34.32 -2.75
CA CYS A 78 -10.78 -34.50 -3.32
C CYS A 78 -10.83 -34.88 -4.80
N VAL A 79 -10.05 -34.17 -5.62
CA VAL A 79 -9.82 -34.49 -7.02
C VAL A 79 -8.33 -34.69 -7.24
N VAL A 80 -7.94 -35.83 -7.80
CA VAL A 80 -6.54 -36.14 -8.10
C VAL A 80 -6.34 -36.33 -9.60
N ASN A 81 -5.10 -36.43 -10.06
CA ASN A 81 -4.76 -36.64 -11.47
C ASN A 81 -5.29 -35.54 -12.40
N THR A 82 -5.32 -34.28 -11.94
CA THR A 82 -5.70 -33.13 -12.78
C THR A 82 -4.64 -32.76 -13.81
N LYS A 83 -3.41 -33.28 -13.65
CA LYS A 83 -2.23 -33.09 -14.52
C LYS A 83 -1.68 -31.66 -14.61
N GLN A 84 -2.52 -30.64 -14.49
CA GLN A 84 -2.18 -29.25 -14.80
C GLN A 84 -2.85 -28.19 -13.90
N ALA A 85 -3.55 -28.58 -12.83
CA ALA A 85 -4.19 -27.64 -11.90
C ALA A 85 -3.19 -26.67 -11.25
N THR A 86 -1.99 -27.12 -10.88
CA THR A 86 -0.96 -26.22 -10.32
C THR A 86 -0.46 -25.18 -11.32
N ASN A 87 -0.63 -25.41 -12.62
CA ASN A 87 -0.20 -24.51 -13.69
C ASN A 87 -1.36 -23.64 -14.23
N MET A 88 -2.58 -24.15 -14.19
CA MET A 88 -3.77 -23.49 -14.75
C MET A 88 -4.52 -22.63 -13.73
N LEU A 89 -4.45 -22.98 -12.45
CA LEU A 89 -5.03 -22.19 -11.37
C LEU A 89 -4.00 -21.18 -10.84
N ARG A 90 -4.46 -20.18 -10.09
CA ARG A 90 -3.63 -19.17 -9.43
C ARG A 90 -4.09 -19.01 -7.99
N ASP A 91 -3.17 -18.64 -7.09
CA ASP A 91 -3.53 -18.31 -5.72
C ASP A 91 -4.66 -17.27 -5.66
N GLY A 92 -5.60 -17.48 -4.73
CA GLY A 92 -6.69 -16.54 -4.42
C GLY A 92 -7.92 -16.61 -5.32
N ILE A 93 -7.90 -17.33 -6.44
CA ILE A 93 -9.10 -17.51 -7.29
C ILE A 93 -10.08 -18.48 -6.64
N MET A 94 -11.38 -18.21 -6.69
CA MET A 94 -12.37 -19.16 -6.20
C MET A 94 -12.53 -20.32 -7.17
N VAL A 95 -12.58 -21.52 -6.62
CA VAL A 95 -12.93 -22.73 -7.37
C VAL A 95 -14.04 -23.47 -6.66
N GLU A 96 -14.87 -24.15 -7.44
CA GLU A 96 -15.74 -25.23 -6.96
C GLU A 96 -15.09 -26.57 -7.30
N VAL A 97 -14.96 -27.44 -6.30
CA VAL A 97 -14.40 -28.78 -6.43
C VAL A 97 -15.51 -29.78 -6.15
N ASP A 98 -15.84 -30.61 -7.14
CA ASP A 98 -16.72 -31.76 -6.99
C ASP A 98 -15.85 -33.02 -6.98
N GLY A 99 -15.64 -33.55 -5.77
CA GLY A 99 -14.80 -34.71 -5.52
C GLY A 99 -15.46 -36.05 -5.89
N GLU A 100 -16.73 -36.05 -6.29
CA GLU A 100 -17.42 -37.22 -6.84
C GLU A 100 -17.30 -37.25 -8.37
N LYS A 101 -17.59 -36.12 -9.04
CA LYS A 101 -17.48 -36.00 -10.51
C LYS A 101 -16.03 -35.84 -11.00
N GLY A 102 -15.11 -35.50 -10.11
CA GLY A 102 -13.71 -35.25 -10.48
C GLY A 102 -13.53 -33.93 -11.23
N THR A 103 -14.33 -32.91 -10.92
CA THR A 103 -14.31 -31.63 -11.63
C THR A 103 -13.86 -30.49 -10.73
N VAL A 104 -13.03 -29.60 -11.28
CA VAL A 104 -12.64 -28.33 -10.65
C VAL A 104 -13.02 -27.20 -11.59
N ILE A 105 -13.90 -26.31 -11.16
CA ILE A 105 -14.41 -25.21 -11.96
C ILE A 105 -13.92 -23.90 -11.36
N SER A 106 -13.17 -23.11 -12.10
CA SER A 106 -12.83 -21.74 -11.69
C SER A 106 -14.04 -20.84 -11.80
N LEU A 107 -14.30 -20.07 -10.75
CA LEU A 107 -15.38 -19.09 -10.71
C LEU A 107 -14.77 -17.72 -11.07
N GLU A 108 -14.66 -17.42 -12.37
CA GLU A 108 -14.06 -16.14 -12.80
C GLU A 108 -14.91 -14.94 -12.34
N GLY A 109 -14.24 -13.90 -11.84
CA GLY A 109 -14.90 -12.74 -11.21
C GLY A 109 -15.21 -12.95 -9.72
N GLU A 110 -15.08 -14.18 -9.22
CA GLU A 110 -15.06 -14.49 -7.80
C GLU A 110 -13.61 -14.76 -7.38
N SER A 111 -12.91 -13.72 -6.90
CA SER A 111 -11.84 -13.92 -5.93
C SER A 111 -12.47 -14.11 -4.54
N ARG A 112 -11.70 -14.63 -3.57
CA ARG A 112 -12.12 -14.70 -2.14
C ARG A 112 -13.14 -13.59 -1.82
N PRO A 113 -14.40 -13.90 -1.45
CA PRO A 113 -15.31 -12.85 -1.01
C PRO A 113 -14.60 -12.10 0.12
N LEU A 114 -14.48 -10.77 -0.02
CA LEU A 114 -13.68 -9.88 0.84
C LEU A 114 -14.14 -9.83 2.30
N ASN A 115 -14.97 -10.77 2.75
CA ASN A 115 -15.48 -10.89 4.11
C ASN A 115 -14.99 -12.18 4.76
N GLN A 116 -13.69 -12.25 5.02
CA GLN A 116 -13.08 -12.76 6.26
C GLN A 116 -11.54 -12.72 6.16
N VAL A 117 -10.98 -11.61 5.68
CA VAL A 117 -9.81 -11.12 6.40
C VAL A 117 -10.31 -10.82 7.80
N ASP A 118 -9.66 -11.29 8.86
CA ASP A 118 -10.04 -10.87 10.20
C ASP A 118 -9.85 -9.34 10.25
N GLN A 119 -10.95 -8.61 10.04
CA GLN A 119 -10.93 -7.16 9.97
C GLN A 119 -10.33 -6.59 11.25
N ASN A 120 -10.46 -7.31 12.38
CA ASN A 120 -9.80 -6.93 13.62
C ASN A 120 -8.29 -7.08 13.52
N ARG A 121 -7.79 -8.19 12.96
CA ARG A 121 -6.36 -8.37 12.68
C ARG A 121 -5.82 -7.26 11.78
N ASP A 122 -6.54 -6.88 10.73
CA ASP A 122 -6.13 -5.79 9.85
C ASP A 122 -6.03 -4.46 10.58
N ILE A 123 -7.03 -4.16 11.38
CA ILE A 123 -7.06 -2.96 12.21
C ILE A 123 -5.88 -3.00 13.19
N ASP A 124 -5.60 -4.15 13.80
CA ASP A 124 -4.48 -4.30 14.73
C ASP A 124 -3.12 -4.14 14.02
N GLU A 125 -2.95 -4.71 12.82
CA GLU A 125 -1.74 -4.52 11.99
C GLU A 125 -1.56 -3.05 11.59
N PHE A 126 -2.63 -2.35 11.21
CA PHE A 126 -2.62 -0.92 10.91
C PHE A 126 -2.24 -0.09 12.15
N LEU A 127 -2.87 -0.34 13.29
CA LEU A 127 -2.59 0.38 14.53
C LEU A 127 -1.15 0.14 15.01
N ASP A 128 -0.63 -1.07 14.85
CA ASP A 128 0.75 -1.41 15.18
C ASP A 128 1.77 -0.72 14.26
N ALA A 129 1.40 -0.45 13.00
CA ALA A 129 2.21 0.33 12.05
C ALA A 129 2.19 1.84 12.36
N PHE A 130 1.01 2.41 12.58
CA PHE A 130 0.81 3.87 12.58
C PHE A 130 0.98 4.52 13.94
N VAL A 131 0.55 3.86 15.03
CA VAL A 131 0.65 4.45 16.37
C VAL A 131 2.11 4.76 16.74
N PRO A 132 3.10 3.88 16.47
CA PRO A 132 4.51 4.22 16.73
C PRO A 132 5.03 5.36 15.85
N ALA A 133 4.64 5.41 14.57
CA ALA A 133 5.08 6.42 13.62
C ALA A 133 4.60 7.82 14.03
N ILE A 134 3.31 7.96 14.35
CA ILE A 134 2.72 9.24 14.78
C ILE A 134 3.28 9.68 16.13
N LYS A 135 3.53 8.74 17.05
CA LYS A 135 4.18 9.05 18.33
C LYS A 135 5.61 9.59 18.15
N ALA A 136 6.28 9.21 17.06
CA ALA A 136 7.62 9.71 16.74
C ALA A 136 7.59 11.10 16.07
N MET A 137 6.44 11.57 15.61
CA MET A 137 6.29 12.89 14.99
C MET A 137 6.28 14.00 16.06
N ASP A 138 6.99 15.10 15.78
CA ASP A 138 6.90 16.32 16.59
C ASP A 138 5.80 17.22 16.03
N PHE A 139 4.63 17.22 16.66
CA PHE A 139 3.50 18.04 16.23
C PHE A 139 3.78 19.55 16.23
N ASN A 140 4.82 20.01 16.92
CA ASN A 140 5.21 21.41 16.88
C ASN A 140 5.77 21.82 15.53
N THR A 141 6.45 20.94 14.78
CA THR A 141 6.94 21.25 13.43
C THR A 141 5.80 21.43 12.43
N PHE A 142 4.66 20.77 12.65
CA PHE A 142 3.44 20.90 11.82
C PHE A 142 2.58 22.12 12.18
N SER A 143 2.80 22.70 13.37
CA SER A 143 2.07 23.88 13.83
C SER A 143 2.43 25.15 13.05
N GLU A 144 3.66 25.23 12.53
CA GLU A 144 4.18 26.38 11.78
C GLU A 144 3.70 26.44 10.32
N THR A 145 3.27 25.32 9.75
CA THR A 145 2.78 25.25 8.36
C THR A 145 1.29 25.56 8.31
N ILE A 146 0.48 24.67 8.91
CA ILE A 146 -0.99 24.74 8.85
C ILE A 146 -1.59 24.52 10.24
N SER A 147 -1.06 23.72 11.17
CA SER A 147 -1.86 23.18 12.31
C SER A 147 -3.06 22.38 11.77
N TRP A 148 -2.75 21.34 10.99
CA TRP A 148 -3.75 20.51 10.30
C TRP A 148 -4.70 19.84 11.31
N ASP A 149 -4.15 19.35 12.41
CA ASP A 149 -4.85 18.67 13.49
C ASP A 149 -5.99 19.54 14.01
N ARG A 150 -5.79 20.85 14.10
CA ARG A 150 -6.78 21.82 14.55
C ARG A 150 -7.72 22.34 13.47
N TYR A 151 -7.40 22.12 12.20
CA TYR A 151 -8.19 22.63 11.07
C TYR A 151 -9.03 21.58 10.39
N ASP A 152 -8.53 20.37 10.21
CA ASP A 152 -9.29 19.21 9.73
C ASP A 152 -10.63 19.02 10.46
N PRO A 153 -10.70 19.17 11.80
CA PRO A 153 -11.96 19.12 12.54
C PRO A 153 -13.03 20.09 12.02
N LEU A 154 -12.63 21.26 11.53
CA LEU A 154 -13.55 22.30 11.08
C LEU A 154 -14.21 21.96 9.74
N ILE A 155 -13.63 21.05 8.96
CA ILE A 155 -14.09 20.64 7.62
C ILE A 155 -14.48 19.17 7.56
N ALA A 156 -14.31 18.41 8.66
CA ALA A 156 -14.40 16.96 8.70
C ALA A 156 -15.74 16.42 8.16
N LYS A 157 -16.85 17.08 8.49
CA LYS A 157 -18.19 16.68 8.03
C LYS A 157 -18.34 16.79 6.51
N SER A 158 -17.98 17.95 5.95
CA SER A 158 -18.07 18.15 4.50
C SER A 158 -17.05 17.32 3.74
N TRP A 159 -15.85 17.13 4.31
CA TRP A 159 -14.85 16.22 3.76
C TRP A 159 -15.38 14.78 3.68
N LEU A 160 -15.91 14.23 4.77
CA LEU A 160 -16.42 12.86 4.75
C LEU A 160 -17.64 12.68 3.86
N LYS A 161 -18.51 13.68 3.74
CA LYS A 161 -19.60 13.63 2.75
C LYS A 161 -19.05 13.38 1.35
N ARG A 162 -17.94 14.04 0.98
CA ARG A 162 -17.26 13.83 -0.30
C ARG A 162 -16.65 12.43 -0.40
N ILE A 163 -15.99 11.95 0.67
CA ILE A 163 -15.44 10.59 0.70
C ILE A 163 -16.54 9.55 0.49
N PHE A 164 -17.70 9.66 1.15
CA PHE A 164 -18.81 8.71 0.94
C PHE A 164 -19.38 8.75 -0.48
N ILE A 165 -19.50 9.92 -1.11
CA ILE A 165 -19.90 10.01 -2.52
C ILE A 165 -18.92 9.23 -3.42
N LEU A 166 -17.62 9.33 -3.12
CA LEU A 166 -16.59 8.60 -3.84
C LEU A 166 -16.68 7.09 -3.56
N LEU A 167 -16.89 6.65 -2.32
CA LEU A 167 -17.06 5.23 -1.98
C LEU A 167 -18.30 4.64 -2.65
N ASP A 168 -19.43 5.35 -2.62
CA ASP A 168 -20.67 4.95 -3.30
C ASP A 168 -20.46 4.81 -4.81
N ALA A 169 -19.66 5.70 -5.42
CA ALA A 169 -19.33 5.63 -6.83
C ALA A 169 -18.40 4.46 -7.16
N VAL A 170 -17.40 4.17 -6.33
CA VAL A 170 -16.54 2.98 -6.47
C VAL A 170 -17.36 1.70 -6.46
N GLU A 171 -18.30 1.58 -5.52
CA GLU A 171 -19.20 0.42 -5.39
C GLU A 171 -20.15 0.31 -6.59
N ARG A 172 -20.75 1.43 -7.01
CA ARG A 172 -21.64 1.49 -8.18
C ARG A 172 -20.94 1.08 -9.47
N GLU A 173 -19.74 1.58 -9.70
CA GLU A 173 -18.91 1.26 -10.86
C GLU A 173 -18.21 -0.11 -10.73
N ARG A 174 -18.33 -0.76 -9.57
CA ARG A 174 -17.75 -2.08 -9.25
C ARG A 174 -16.25 -2.15 -9.50
N LEU A 175 -15.52 -1.08 -9.15
CA LEU A 175 -14.06 -1.10 -9.27
C LEU A 175 -13.48 -2.13 -8.30
N THR A 176 -12.57 -2.96 -8.81
CA THR A 176 -11.81 -3.90 -7.98
C THR A 176 -10.84 -3.15 -7.08
N PRO A 177 -10.42 -3.73 -5.93
CA PRO A 177 -9.42 -3.10 -5.08
C PRO A 177 -8.10 -2.77 -5.79
N MET A 178 -7.67 -3.60 -6.76
CA MET A 178 -6.48 -3.33 -7.57
C MET A 178 -6.68 -2.14 -8.52
N GLU A 179 -7.86 -1.99 -9.14
CA GLU A 179 -8.17 -0.82 -9.97
C GLU A 179 -8.18 0.45 -9.14
N VAL A 180 -8.78 0.42 -7.94
CA VAL A 180 -8.74 1.52 -6.98
C VAL A 180 -7.30 1.86 -6.61
N ALA A 181 -6.50 0.86 -6.22
CA ALA A 181 -5.12 1.08 -5.77
C ALA A 181 -4.24 1.76 -6.82
N ARG A 182 -4.46 1.46 -8.12
CA ARG A 182 -3.73 2.08 -9.24
C ARG A 182 -4.14 3.51 -9.54
N LEU A 183 -5.22 4.00 -8.94
CA LEU A 183 -5.70 5.38 -9.05
C LEU A 183 -5.20 6.26 -7.90
N PHE A 184 -4.33 5.74 -7.05
CA PHE A 184 -3.54 6.51 -6.10
C PHE A 184 -2.07 6.48 -6.52
N PRO A 185 -1.29 7.53 -6.20
CA PRO A 185 0.07 7.66 -6.71
C PRO A 185 1.00 6.55 -6.19
N ASN A 186 0.79 6.07 -4.97
CA ASN A 186 1.56 4.98 -4.35
C ASN A 186 0.84 4.40 -3.11
N PRO A 187 1.33 3.27 -2.55
CA PRO A 187 0.77 2.70 -1.32
C PRO A 187 0.80 3.63 -0.11
N THR A 188 1.83 4.45 0.07
CA THR A 188 1.90 5.30 1.26
C THR A 188 0.85 6.39 1.25
N GLU A 189 0.56 6.97 0.09
CA GLU A 189 -0.56 7.91 -0.05
C GLU A 189 -1.90 7.27 0.35
N LEU A 190 -2.13 5.99 0.02
CA LEU A 190 -3.32 5.26 0.50
C LEU A 190 -3.34 5.13 2.02
N ARG A 191 -2.19 4.86 2.66
CA ARG A 191 -2.11 4.72 4.11
C ARG A 191 -2.31 6.07 4.82
N GLU A 192 -1.71 7.14 4.31
CA GLU A 192 -1.89 8.50 4.85
C GLU A 192 -3.32 9.00 4.65
N ASN A 193 -3.94 8.76 3.50
CA ASN A 193 -5.36 9.05 3.31
C ASN A 193 -6.25 8.28 4.29
N MET A 194 -5.97 6.99 4.51
CA MET A 194 -6.68 6.19 5.52
C MET A 194 -6.55 6.81 6.92
N LEU A 195 -5.33 7.24 7.30
CA LEU A 195 -5.09 7.95 8.55
C LEU A 195 -5.95 9.20 8.68
N PHE A 196 -5.89 10.12 7.70
CA PHE A 196 -6.58 11.40 7.74
C PHE A 196 -8.11 11.26 7.65
N ASP A 197 -8.61 10.28 6.91
CA ASP A 197 -10.04 10.03 6.80
C ASP A 197 -10.62 9.41 8.06
N LEU A 198 -9.90 8.48 8.70
CA LEU A 198 -10.30 7.93 10.00
C LEU A 198 -10.27 9.00 11.09
N TRP A 199 -9.27 9.89 11.05
CA TRP A 199 -9.21 11.06 11.92
C TRP A 199 -10.43 11.96 11.72
N SER A 200 -10.71 12.33 10.47
CA SER A 200 -11.89 13.14 10.09
C SER A 200 -13.20 12.45 10.50
N ALA A 201 -13.27 11.12 10.42
CA ALA A 201 -14.45 10.35 10.81
C ALA A 201 -14.81 10.49 12.30
N LYS A 202 -13.82 10.63 13.17
CA LYS A 202 -14.08 10.87 14.60
C LYS A 202 -14.68 12.26 14.82
N TYR A 203 -14.13 13.29 14.20
CA TYR A 203 -14.66 14.66 14.32
C TYR A 203 -16.00 14.86 13.62
N ALA A 204 -16.26 14.13 12.54
CA ALA A 204 -17.55 14.14 11.85
C ALA A 204 -18.63 13.35 12.61
N SER A 205 -18.27 12.62 13.67
CA SER A 205 -19.16 11.77 14.47
C SER A 205 -19.95 10.76 13.63
N VAL A 206 -19.32 10.20 12.58
CA VAL A 206 -19.97 9.18 11.74
C VAL A 206 -20.09 7.86 12.49
N THR A 207 -21.00 6.99 12.07
CA THR A 207 -21.27 5.71 12.72
C THR A 207 -20.07 4.76 12.68
N ARG A 208 -20.06 3.76 13.56
CA ARG A 208 -19.06 2.68 13.53
C ARG A 208 -19.02 1.96 12.17
N ALA A 209 -20.18 1.74 11.54
CA ALA A 209 -20.26 1.09 10.24
C ALA A 209 -19.57 1.93 9.15
N GLU A 210 -19.77 3.25 9.17
CA GLU A 210 -19.11 4.19 8.25
C GLU A 210 -17.59 4.24 8.45
N ARG A 211 -17.11 4.24 9.70
CA ARG A 211 -15.66 4.17 9.99
C ARG A 211 -15.04 2.87 9.48
N LEU A 212 -15.71 1.74 9.68
CA LEU A 212 -15.27 0.45 9.18
C LEU A 212 -15.31 0.37 7.64
N ARG A 213 -16.26 1.07 7.00
CA ARG A 213 -16.34 1.19 5.55
C ARG A 213 -15.15 1.97 4.98
N ILE A 214 -14.79 3.10 5.58
CA ILE A 214 -13.59 3.88 5.23
C ILE A 214 -12.35 3.00 5.37
N PHE A 215 -12.17 2.33 6.51
CA PHE A 215 -11.04 1.43 6.73
C PHE A 215 -10.97 0.30 5.69
N ALA A 216 -12.11 -0.33 5.41
CA ALA A 216 -12.18 -1.44 4.46
C ALA A 216 -11.77 -1.01 3.04
N PHE A 217 -12.20 0.18 2.59
CA PHE A 217 -11.82 0.71 1.28
C PHE A 217 -10.30 0.79 1.11
N TYR A 218 -9.60 1.43 2.05
CA TYR A 218 -8.14 1.57 1.98
C TYR A 218 -7.41 0.26 2.21
N SER A 219 -7.82 -0.53 3.21
CA SER A 219 -7.20 -1.83 3.50
C SER A 219 -7.25 -2.75 2.29
N GLN A 220 -8.39 -2.82 1.60
CA GLN A 220 -8.54 -3.67 0.41
C GLN A 220 -7.63 -3.20 -0.73
N ALA A 221 -7.53 -1.89 -0.98
CA ALA A 221 -6.62 -1.34 -1.98
C ALA A 221 -5.15 -1.63 -1.64
N LEU A 222 -4.75 -1.41 -0.38
CA LEU A 222 -3.41 -1.70 0.11
C LEU A 222 -3.05 -3.18 0.01
N ARG A 223 -3.96 -4.08 0.39
CA ARG A 223 -3.76 -5.54 0.28
C ARG A 223 -3.72 -6.04 -1.16
N ALA A 224 -4.37 -5.34 -2.08
CA ALA A 224 -4.24 -5.65 -3.50
C ALA A 224 -2.85 -5.24 -4.03
N LEU A 225 -2.29 -4.14 -3.54
CA LEU A 225 -1.05 -3.55 -4.04
C LEU A 225 0.22 -4.12 -3.37
N CYS A 226 0.16 -4.33 -2.06
CA CYS A 226 1.28 -4.77 -1.22
C CYS A 226 1.18 -6.27 -0.94
N LEU A 227 2.24 -7.01 -1.26
CA LEU A 227 2.24 -8.48 -1.22
C LEU A 227 2.32 -9.04 0.20
N GLU A 228 3.14 -8.43 1.06
CA GLU A 228 3.46 -8.97 2.39
C GLU A 228 2.98 -8.05 3.51
N ASP A 229 3.24 -6.75 3.38
CA ASP A 229 3.11 -5.78 4.47
C ASP A 229 2.33 -4.54 3.99
N PRO A 230 0.99 -4.59 4.01
CA PRO A 230 0.14 -3.52 3.48
C PRO A 230 0.28 -2.21 4.24
N TYR A 231 0.76 -2.23 5.48
CA TYR A 231 0.89 -1.04 6.32
C TYR A 231 2.35 -0.65 6.58
N ALA A 232 3.31 -1.29 5.92
CA ALA A 232 4.75 -1.07 6.08
C ALA A 232 5.22 -1.05 7.55
N ARG A 233 4.84 -2.09 8.31
CA ARG A 233 5.33 -2.34 9.67
C ARG A 233 6.84 -2.63 9.70
N VAL A 234 7.33 -3.29 8.65
CA VAL A 234 8.70 -3.79 8.53
C VAL A 234 9.26 -3.53 7.13
N LYS A 235 8.44 -3.70 6.08
CA LYS A 235 8.87 -3.52 4.68
C LYS A 235 7.74 -2.91 3.84
N ASN A 236 8.06 -2.18 2.79
CA ASN A 236 7.08 -1.71 1.80
C ASN A 236 7.26 -2.48 0.48
N VAL A 237 6.84 -3.75 0.45
CA VAL A 237 7.05 -4.67 -0.68
C VAL A 237 5.81 -4.70 -1.58
N ILE A 238 5.98 -4.21 -2.81
CA ILE A 238 4.93 -4.25 -3.86
C ILE A 238 5.38 -5.00 -5.13
N HIS A 239 6.69 -5.18 -5.29
CA HIS A 239 7.26 -5.91 -6.42
C HIS A 239 7.61 -7.34 -5.98
N ALA A 240 7.25 -8.31 -6.82
CA ALA A 240 7.72 -9.68 -6.64
C ALA A 240 9.25 -9.76 -6.87
N PRO A 241 9.97 -10.69 -6.21
CA PRO A 241 11.42 -10.81 -6.34
C PRO A 241 11.93 -10.88 -7.79
N GLU A 242 11.18 -11.55 -8.68
CA GLU A 242 11.55 -11.69 -10.09
C GLU A 242 11.53 -10.35 -10.83
N LYS A 243 10.62 -9.44 -10.46
CA LYS A 243 10.56 -8.08 -11.03
C LYS A 243 11.71 -7.21 -10.55
N LEU A 244 12.30 -7.48 -9.40
CA LEU A 244 13.46 -6.69 -8.92
C LEU A 244 14.68 -6.89 -9.79
N TYR A 245 14.86 -8.12 -10.27
CA TYR A 245 15.96 -8.43 -11.17
C TYR A 245 15.81 -7.71 -12.52
N THR A 246 14.59 -7.42 -12.97
CA THR A 246 14.36 -6.62 -14.18
C THR A 246 14.65 -5.15 -13.95
N PHE A 247 14.36 -4.60 -12.76
CA PHE A 247 14.78 -3.24 -12.39
C PHE A 247 16.29 -3.09 -12.41
N LEU A 248 17.05 -4.11 -12.01
CA LEU A 248 18.51 -4.09 -12.04
C LEU A 248 19.13 -4.42 -13.41
N VAL A 249 18.34 -4.79 -14.43
CA VAL A 249 18.85 -4.87 -15.81
C VAL A 249 19.28 -3.47 -16.25
N GLY A 250 20.53 -3.32 -16.71
CA GLY A 250 21.10 -2.00 -17.04
C GLY A 250 21.63 -1.21 -15.85
N ALA A 251 21.56 -1.75 -14.62
CA ALA A 251 22.17 -1.13 -13.46
C ALA A 251 23.69 -1.02 -13.62
N LYS A 252 24.24 0.13 -13.20
CA LYS A 252 25.67 0.44 -13.25
C LYS A 252 26.30 0.13 -11.90
N ARG A 253 27.58 -0.25 -11.91
CA ARG A 253 28.37 -0.28 -10.68
C ARG A 253 28.51 1.14 -10.13
N ALA A 254 28.33 1.28 -8.83
CA ALA A 254 28.43 2.56 -8.16
C ALA A 254 29.87 2.87 -7.73
N THR A 255 30.29 4.11 -7.92
CA THR A 255 31.42 4.71 -7.22
C THR A 255 30.94 5.53 -6.02
N ILE A 256 31.87 5.93 -5.14
CA ILE A 256 31.58 6.84 -4.02
C ILE A 256 31.01 8.18 -4.53
N GLU A 257 31.51 8.67 -5.68
CA GLU A 257 31.02 9.91 -6.26
C GLU A 257 29.60 9.76 -6.81
N ASP A 258 29.30 8.65 -7.49
CA ASP A 258 27.93 8.35 -7.94
C ASP A 258 26.96 8.33 -6.75
N ALA A 259 27.34 7.67 -5.64
CA ALA A 259 26.52 7.62 -4.44
C ALA A 259 26.22 9.01 -3.86
N ARG A 260 27.20 9.92 -3.86
CA ARG A 260 27.02 11.32 -3.41
C ARG A 260 26.11 12.10 -4.34
N GLN A 261 26.28 11.94 -5.65
CA GLN A 261 25.47 12.63 -6.65
C GLN A 261 24.01 12.17 -6.60
N LEU A 262 23.77 10.86 -6.51
CA LEU A 262 22.44 10.30 -6.29
C LEU A 262 21.84 10.78 -4.97
N GLY A 263 22.62 10.85 -3.89
CA GLY A 263 22.19 11.41 -2.61
C GLY A 263 21.66 12.85 -2.74
N ARG A 264 22.35 13.71 -3.50
CA ARG A 264 21.89 15.08 -3.75
C ARG A 264 20.60 15.11 -4.57
N LEU A 265 20.49 14.29 -5.62
CA LEU A 265 19.24 14.19 -6.39
C LEU A 265 18.08 13.74 -5.48
N ILE A 266 18.28 12.71 -4.67
CA ILE A 266 17.30 12.20 -3.72
C ILE A 266 16.84 13.33 -2.79
N SER A 267 17.77 14.09 -2.18
CA SER A 267 17.44 15.25 -1.35
C SER A 267 16.66 16.32 -2.12
N ALA A 268 17.04 16.62 -3.37
CA ALA A 268 16.34 17.59 -4.20
C ALA A 268 14.89 17.18 -4.49
N CYS A 269 14.65 15.89 -4.78
CA CYS A 269 13.31 15.36 -4.97
C CYS A 269 12.46 15.46 -3.69
N TYR A 270 13.02 15.09 -2.53
CA TYR A 270 12.32 15.24 -1.24
C TYR A 270 11.98 16.71 -0.96
N HIS A 271 12.95 17.62 -1.09
CA HIS A 271 12.73 19.06 -0.87
C HIS A 271 11.65 19.62 -1.81
N LEU A 272 11.62 19.18 -3.06
CA LEU A 272 10.56 19.57 -3.99
C LEU A 272 9.20 19.03 -3.54
N GLY A 273 9.13 17.76 -3.10
CA GLY A 273 7.92 17.17 -2.55
C GLY A 273 7.36 17.96 -1.37
N HIS A 274 8.18 18.23 -0.36
CA HIS A 274 7.78 19.05 0.80
C HIS A 274 7.39 20.49 0.41
N ALA A 275 8.04 21.07 -0.61
CA ALA A 275 7.67 22.40 -1.10
C ALA A 275 6.30 22.39 -1.80
N MET A 276 6.01 21.36 -2.62
CA MET A 276 4.81 21.29 -3.44
C MET A 276 3.56 20.82 -2.68
N TYR A 277 3.70 19.95 -1.68
CA TYR A 277 2.56 19.28 -1.04
C TYR A 277 2.51 19.51 0.47
N SER A 278 3.16 20.60 0.91
CA SER A 278 3.48 20.89 2.30
C SER A 278 4.14 19.69 3.00
N ASP A 279 4.40 19.81 4.29
CA ASP A 279 4.90 18.68 5.08
C ASP A 279 3.79 17.64 5.36
N MET A 280 2.58 17.85 4.84
CA MET A 280 1.38 17.06 5.15
C MET A 280 1.04 15.98 4.15
N HIS A 281 1.26 16.24 2.85
CA HIS A 281 0.98 15.27 1.78
C HIS A 281 2.22 14.98 0.92
N PRO A 282 3.43 14.85 1.50
CA PRO A 282 4.64 14.65 0.71
C PRO A 282 4.65 13.28 0.03
N SER A 283 3.86 12.31 0.53
CA SER A 283 3.74 10.99 -0.07
C SER A 283 3.05 11.01 -1.44
N ILE A 284 2.34 12.07 -1.84
CA ILE A 284 1.86 12.23 -3.23
C ILE A 284 3.04 12.19 -4.22
N VAL A 285 4.22 12.69 -3.80
CA VAL A 285 5.43 12.74 -4.64
C VAL A 285 6.30 11.53 -4.48
N TYR A 286 6.47 10.99 -3.28
CA TYR A 286 7.47 9.95 -3.08
C TYR A 286 6.97 8.73 -2.34
N ASP A 287 7.57 7.59 -2.69
CA ASP A 287 7.53 6.37 -1.91
C ASP A 287 8.90 5.67 -1.94
N ASN A 288 9.16 4.86 -0.93
CA ASN A 288 10.33 4.01 -0.82
C ASN A 288 9.85 2.57 -0.71
N PHE A 289 10.34 1.70 -1.60
CA PHE A 289 9.98 0.30 -1.62
C PHE A 289 11.14 -0.59 -1.21
N GLY A 290 10.82 -1.64 -0.44
CA GLY A 290 11.78 -2.59 0.13
C GLY A 290 11.91 -2.48 1.66
N PRO A 291 13.07 -2.82 2.24
CA PRO A 291 14.19 -3.47 1.57
C PRO A 291 13.78 -4.84 1.03
N TYR A 292 14.17 -5.12 -0.21
CA TYR A 292 13.90 -6.40 -0.82
C TYR A 292 15.05 -7.38 -0.57
N ASP A 293 14.70 -8.62 -0.25
CA ASP A 293 15.66 -9.72 -0.12
C ASP A 293 16.11 -10.16 -1.52
N VAL A 294 17.41 -10.04 -1.78
CA VAL A 294 18.06 -10.44 -3.03
C VAL A 294 19.22 -11.40 -2.77
N ALA A 295 19.19 -12.09 -1.63
CA ALA A 295 20.27 -12.95 -1.18
C ALA A 295 20.55 -14.11 -2.13
N GLU A 296 19.55 -14.57 -2.89
CA GLU A 296 19.70 -15.64 -3.88
C GLU A 296 20.72 -15.28 -4.97
N ARG A 297 20.73 -14.02 -5.44
CA ARG A 297 21.61 -13.57 -6.53
C ARG A 297 22.85 -12.83 -6.06
N TYR A 298 22.74 -12.05 -4.98
CA TYR A 298 23.80 -11.15 -4.53
C TYR A 298 24.41 -11.56 -3.18
N GLY A 299 23.80 -12.51 -2.46
CA GLY A 299 24.25 -12.96 -1.14
C GLY A 299 23.58 -12.20 0.02
N ARG A 300 23.60 -12.79 1.21
CA ARG A 300 22.80 -12.39 2.39
C ARG A 300 23.05 -10.98 2.93
N ALA A 301 24.18 -10.36 2.58
CA ALA A 301 24.52 -9.00 3.02
C ALA A 301 23.90 -7.91 2.12
N HIS A 302 23.16 -8.29 1.06
CA HIS A 302 22.65 -7.35 0.08
C HIS A 302 21.15 -7.13 0.19
N SER A 303 20.73 -5.90 -0.08
CA SER A 303 19.33 -5.52 -0.21
C SER A 303 19.13 -4.53 -1.34
N VAL A 304 17.94 -4.57 -1.94
CA VAL A 304 17.52 -3.57 -2.93
C VAL A 304 16.50 -2.64 -2.28
N VAL A 305 16.64 -1.34 -2.56
CA VAL A 305 15.61 -0.34 -2.30
C VAL A 305 15.32 0.42 -3.58
N VAL A 306 14.04 0.71 -3.79
CA VAL A 306 13.57 1.52 -4.90
C VAL A 306 13.02 2.81 -4.31
N LYS A 307 13.61 3.94 -4.68
CA LYS A 307 13.07 5.27 -4.39
C LYS A 307 12.29 5.72 -5.61
N ASP A 308 11.02 5.99 -5.44
CA ASP A 308 10.11 6.36 -6.51
C ASP A 308 9.59 7.76 -6.22
N PHE A 309 9.92 8.71 -7.09
CA PHE A 309 9.46 10.08 -7.03
C PHE A 309 8.56 10.33 -8.23
N GLY A 310 7.24 10.30 -8.06
CA GLY A 310 6.26 10.57 -9.11
C GLY A 310 5.61 11.93 -8.95
N ASN A 311 4.80 12.32 -9.95
CA ASN A 311 3.95 13.51 -9.88
C ASN A 311 4.75 14.79 -9.50
N LEU A 312 5.97 14.87 -10.05
CA LEU A 312 6.86 16.02 -9.90
C LEU A 312 6.32 17.22 -10.69
N ARG A 313 5.54 16.97 -11.76
CA ARG A 313 4.83 18.00 -12.51
C ARG A 313 3.35 18.02 -12.12
N ALA A 314 2.99 18.89 -11.18
CA ALA A 314 1.60 19.15 -10.80
C ALA A 314 1.22 20.61 -11.11
N PRO A 315 1.06 20.97 -12.39
CA PRO A 315 0.71 22.33 -12.80
C PRO A 315 -0.62 22.82 -12.21
N GLU A 316 -1.52 21.92 -11.86
CA GLU A 316 -2.79 22.22 -11.20
C GLU A 316 -2.60 22.79 -9.80
N LEU A 317 -1.54 22.41 -9.09
CA LEU A 317 -1.16 22.95 -7.79
C LEU A 317 -0.19 24.11 -7.94
N TRP A 318 0.83 23.90 -8.78
CA TRP A 318 1.96 24.79 -9.00
C TRP A 318 2.27 24.89 -10.49
N PRO A 319 1.76 25.92 -11.20
CA PRO A 319 2.05 26.11 -12.63
C PRO A 319 3.54 26.09 -12.96
N GLU A 320 4.40 26.53 -12.03
CA GLU A 320 5.85 26.53 -12.14
C GLU A 320 6.46 25.12 -12.29
N SER A 321 5.77 24.08 -11.82
CA SER A 321 6.22 22.68 -11.93
C SER A 321 6.12 22.12 -13.36
N SER A 322 5.33 22.74 -14.24
CA SER A 322 5.14 22.29 -15.64
C SER A 322 6.43 22.21 -16.46
N THR A 323 7.45 22.98 -16.08
CA THR A 323 8.72 23.09 -16.80
C THR A 323 9.82 22.19 -16.23
N LEU A 324 9.51 21.38 -15.22
CA LEU A 324 10.49 20.49 -14.60
C LEU A 324 10.98 19.42 -15.59
N PRO A 325 12.23 18.96 -15.48
CA PRO A 325 12.87 18.08 -16.46
C PRO A 325 12.32 16.64 -16.51
N GLY A 326 11.54 16.20 -15.52
CA GLY A 326 10.84 14.91 -15.51
C GLY A 326 9.61 14.95 -14.60
N ASP A 327 8.64 14.07 -14.85
CA ASP A 327 7.48 13.89 -13.98
C ASP A 327 7.67 12.73 -12.98
N ARG A 328 8.44 11.71 -13.37
CA ARG A 328 8.78 10.59 -12.51
C ARG A 328 10.26 10.26 -12.53
N ILE A 329 10.86 10.09 -11.36
CA ILE A 329 12.26 9.71 -11.17
C ILE A 329 12.29 8.46 -10.29
N ILE A 330 12.84 7.36 -10.79
CA ILE A 330 13.02 6.13 -10.02
C ILE A 330 14.52 5.87 -9.85
N ILE A 331 14.93 5.65 -8.60
CA ILE A 331 16.30 5.35 -8.22
C ILE A 331 16.31 3.98 -7.57
N VAL A 332 16.83 2.99 -8.28
CA VAL A 332 17.01 1.62 -7.79
C VAL A 332 18.42 1.52 -7.23
N CYS A 333 18.56 1.14 -5.97
CA CYS A 333 19.85 1.01 -5.31
C CYS A 333 20.02 -0.40 -4.76
N LEU A 334 21.14 -1.05 -5.09
CA LEU A 334 21.61 -2.27 -4.47
C LEU A 334 22.71 -1.90 -3.46
N TYR A 335 22.46 -2.19 -2.19
CA TYR A 335 23.39 -1.97 -1.10
C TYR A 335 23.99 -3.28 -0.58
N GLU A 336 25.20 -3.21 -0.05
CA GLU A 336 25.87 -4.26 0.72
C GLU A 336 26.17 -3.73 2.13
N GLY A 337 25.82 -4.50 3.17
CA GLY A 337 26.16 -4.16 4.55
C GLY A 337 25.41 -2.95 5.12
N VAL A 338 24.32 -2.52 4.48
CA VAL A 338 23.45 -1.45 4.96
C VAL A 338 22.09 -2.04 5.34
N ILE A 339 21.69 -1.84 6.59
CA ILE A 339 20.37 -2.23 7.09
C ILE A 339 19.42 -1.06 6.86
N MET A 340 18.24 -1.35 6.30
CA MET A 340 17.21 -0.35 6.02
C MET A 340 15.90 -0.75 6.65
N ARG A 341 15.15 0.23 7.13
CA ARG A 341 13.78 0.07 7.60
C ARG A 341 12.94 1.16 6.98
N ILE A 342 11.80 0.78 6.43
CA ILE A 342 10.82 1.70 5.85
C ILE A 342 9.59 1.62 6.74
N ASP A 343 9.14 2.77 7.26
CA ASP A 343 7.94 2.83 8.08
C ASP A 343 6.68 3.09 7.25
N SER A 344 5.56 3.22 7.97
CA SER A 344 4.22 3.37 7.42
C SER A 344 3.98 4.69 6.67
N THR A 345 4.87 5.67 6.82
CA THR A 345 4.86 6.98 6.16
C THR A 345 6.06 7.15 5.22
N SER A 346 6.63 6.03 4.77
CA SER A 346 7.76 5.96 3.82
C SER A 346 9.06 6.62 4.25
N HIS A 347 9.25 6.87 5.55
CA HIS A 347 10.55 7.28 6.07
C HIS A 347 11.50 6.09 6.04
N VAL A 348 12.72 6.33 5.57
CA VAL A 348 13.75 5.30 5.52
C VAL A 348 14.80 5.60 6.58
N VAL A 349 14.97 4.65 7.51
CA VAL A 349 16.07 4.67 8.48
C VAL A 349 17.16 3.74 7.96
N TYR A 350 18.38 4.27 7.90
CA TYR A 350 19.58 3.56 7.47
C TYR A 350 20.49 3.29 8.67
N ASP A 351 21.10 2.11 8.69
CA ASP A 351 22.19 1.75 9.60
C ASP A 351 23.34 1.13 8.79
N GLY A 352 24.54 1.67 8.93
CA GLY A 352 25.71 1.35 8.10
C GLY A 352 26.14 2.47 7.13
N ASP A 353 27.17 2.20 6.33
CA ASP A 353 27.74 3.16 5.37
C ASP A 353 26.95 3.17 4.06
N VAL A 354 25.99 4.10 3.95
CA VAL A 354 25.16 4.27 2.73
C VAL A 354 25.95 4.71 1.50
N ILE A 355 27.12 5.35 1.66
CA ILE A 355 27.92 5.82 0.53
C ILE A 355 28.84 4.69 0.05
N GLY A 356 29.64 4.12 0.95
CA GLY A 356 30.55 3.03 0.63
C GLY A 356 29.87 1.68 0.40
N GLY A 357 28.65 1.51 0.93
CA GLY A 357 27.84 0.31 0.76
C GLY A 357 27.02 0.25 -0.52
N LEU A 358 26.92 1.34 -1.29
CA LEU A 358 26.22 1.30 -2.59
C LEU A 358 27.05 0.51 -3.60
N ARG A 359 26.49 -0.57 -4.16
CA ARG A 359 27.18 -1.46 -5.12
C ARG A 359 26.72 -1.27 -6.54
N GLN A 360 25.41 -1.16 -6.73
CA GLN A 360 24.82 -0.89 -8.03
C GLN A 360 23.69 0.11 -7.90
N TYR A 361 23.48 0.88 -8.96
CA TYR A 361 22.32 1.75 -9.08
C TYR A 361 21.74 1.71 -10.48
N ARG A 362 20.47 2.07 -10.60
CA ARG A 362 19.84 2.44 -11.86
C ARG A 362 18.98 3.68 -11.64
N LEU A 363 19.13 4.66 -12.52
CA LEU A 363 18.38 5.91 -12.49
C LEU A 363 17.48 5.94 -13.73
N LEU A 364 16.18 6.08 -13.51
CA LEU A 364 15.17 6.20 -14.54
C LEU A 364 14.48 7.56 -14.41
N VAL A 365 14.28 8.24 -15.53
CA VAL A 365 13.46 9.46 -15.64
C VAL A 365 12.40 9.22 -16.68
N ASP A 366 11.13 9.38 -16.31
CA ASP A 366 9.96 9.11 -17.15
C ASP A 366 10.02 7.72 -17.83
N GLY A 367 10.57 6.73 -17.12
CA GLY A 367 10.71 5.34 -17.58
C GLY A 367 11.96 5.03 -18.42
N LEU A 368 12.80 6.02 -18.70
CA LEU A 368 14.00 5.88 -19.51
C LEU A 368 15.28 5.95 -18.67
N ASP A 369 16.29 5.15 -19.02
CA ASP A 369 17.61 5.20 -18.37
C ASP A 369 18.24 6.58 -18.51
N PHE A 370 18.63 7.18 -17.38
CA PHE A 370 19.21 8.51 -17.34
C PHE A 370 20.71 8.45 -16.97
N PRO A 371 21.60 9.06 -17.75
CA PRO A 371 23.03 9.04 -17.50
C PRO A 371 23.41 9.93 -16.31
N ILE A 372 24.16 9.37 -15.36
CA ILE A 372 24.62 10.13 -14.18
C ILE A 372 25.51 11.34 -14.53
N ALA A 373 26.18 11.31 -15.69
CA ALA A 373 26.98 12.44 -16.18
C ALA A 373 26.13 13.70 -16.38
N ASP A 374 24.83 13.53 -16.67
CA ASP A 374 23.89 14.63 -16.93
C ASP A 374 23.05 14.96 -15.69
N LEU A 375 23.34 14.38 -14.51
CA LEU A 375 22.49 14.51 -13.31
C LEU A 375 22.23 15.96 -12.90
N ALA A 376 23.19 16.86 -13.16
CA ALA A 376 23.04 18.28 -12.87
C ALA A 376 21.87 18.94 -13.62
N SER A 377 21.53 18.46 -14.83
CA SER A 377 20.37 18.97 -15.59
C SER A 377 19.03 18.53 -14.99
N LEU A 378 19.05 17.56 -14.07
CA LEU A 378 17.89 17.11 -13.31
C LEU A 378 17.85 17.81 -11.94
N THR A 379 18.95 17.73 -11.17
CA THR A 379 19.00 18.22 -9.79
C THR A 379 18.83 19.73 -9.68
N ALA A 380 19.54 20.53 -10.48
CA ALA A 380 19.52 21.98 -10.33
C ALA A 380 18.14 22.61 -10.61
N PRO A 381 17.37 22.19 -11.65
CA PRO A 381 15.99 22.65 -11.81
C PRO A 381 15.05 22.27 -10.67
N LEU A 382 15.18 21.06 -10.11
CA LEU A 382 14.37 20.60 -8.98
C LEU A 382 14.63 21.46 -7.73
N GLU A 383 15.90 21.68 -7.38
CA GLU A 383 16.29 22.55 -6.25
C GLU A 383 15.79 23.99 -6.43
N ALA A 384 15.95 24.53 -7.64
CA ALA A 384 15.49 25.89 -7.95
C ALA A 384 13.96 26.00 -7.85
N ALA A 385 13.21 24.99 -8.31
CA ALA A 385 11.77 24.95 -8.19
C ALA A 385 11.33 24.81 -6.73
N ALA A 386 11.92 23.89 -5.97
CA ALA A 386 11.65 23.72 -4.54
C ALA A 386 11.81 25.05 -3.78
N GLY A 387 12.93 25.76 -4.00
CA GLY A 387 13.17 27.06 -3.37
C GLY A 387 12.16 28.15 -3.78
N ARG A 388 11.74 28.19 -5.06
CA ARG A 388 10.72 29.15 -5.52
C ARG A 388 9.35 28.87 -4.92
N ILE A 389 8.91 27.61 -4.98
CA ILE A 389 7.61 27.16 -4.48
C ILE A 389 7.53 27.39 -2.96
N PHE A 390 8.57 27.00 -2.23
CA PHE A 390 8.64 27.21 -0.78
C PHE A 390 8.53 28.69 -0.40
N ARG A 391 9.26 29.59 -1.08
CA ARG A 391 9.13 31.05 -0.84
C ARG A 391 7.72 31.56 -1.14
N LYS A 392 7.09 31.07 -2.20
CA LYS A 392 5.70 31.42 -2.55
C LYS A 392 4.74 30.95 -1.47
N PHE A 393 4.85 29.71 -1.00
CA PHE A 393 4.05 29.19 0.11
C PHE A 393 4.22 30.02 1.39
N GLN A 394 5.45 30.38 1.75
CA GLN A 394 5.73 31.23 2.92
C GLN A 394 5.12 32.63 2.81
N SER A 395 4.96 33.16 1.59
CA SER A 395 4.31 34.46 1.38
C SER A 395 2.78 34.44 1.52
N LEU A 396 2.15 33.25 1.52
CA LEU A 396 0.70 33.12 1.63
C LEU A 396 0.19 33.48 3.03
N GLY A 397 -0.97 34.14 3.07
CA GLY A 397 -1.70 34.38 4.31
C GLY A 397 -2.31 33.10 4.88
N PHE A 398 -2.75 33.16 6.14
CA PHE A 398 -3.28 31.98 6.84
C PHE A 398 -4.41 31.27 6.09
N ALA A 399 -5.41 32.01 5.61
CA ALA A 399 -6.56 31.44 4.87
C ALA A 399 -6.14 30.78 3.55
N GLU A 400 -5.14 31.33 2.85
CA GLU A 400 -4.62 30.77 1.60
C GLU A 400 -3.85 29.47 1.85
N ARG A 401 -3.03 29.41 2.90
CA ARG A 401 -2.35 28.18 3.33
C ARG A 401 -3.35 27.07 3.66
N LYS A 402 -4.47 27.41 4.32
CA LYS A 402 -5.56 26.47 4.60
C LYS A 402 -6.25 25.94 3.35
N ALA A 403 -6.55 26.82 2.40
CA ALA A 403 -7.12 26.42 1.13
C ALA A 403 -6.16 25.53 0.33
N ARG A 404 -4.85 25.79 0.41
CA ARG A 404 -3.83 24.95 -0.24
C ARG A 404 -3.68 23.58 0.39
N TYR A 405 -3.60 23.49 1.70
CA TYR A 405 -3.66 22.21 2.41
C TYR A 405 -4.85 21.36 1.97
N PHE A 406 -6.04 21.98 1.88
CA PHE A 406 -7.23 21.24 1.47
C PHE A 406 -7.21 20.82 -0.01
N LEU A 407 -6.65 21.68 -0.88
CA LEU A 407 -6.44 21.34 -2.28
C LEU A 407 -5.43 20.19 -2.44
N GLU A 408 -4.35 20.17 -1.67
CA GLU A 408 -3.36 19.08 -1.63
C GLU A 408 -4.01 17.77 -1.17
N LYS A 409 -4.76 17.80 -0.06
CA LYS A 409 -5.54 16.66 0.43
C LYS A 409 -6.53 16.13 -0.61
N ALA A 410 -7.16 17.03 -1.38
CA ALA A 410 -8.09 16.68 -2.44
C ALA A 410 -7.40 16.11 -3.70
N TYR A 411 -6.16 16.53 -3.95
CA TYR A 411 -5.39 16.18 -5.13
C TYR A 411 -4.99 14.70 -5.16
N SER A 412 -4.76 14.07 -4.01
CA SER A 412 -4.47 12.62 -3.96
C SER A 412 -5.57 11.74 -4.55
N TYR A 413 -6.83 12.22 -4.50
CA TYR A 413 -8.00 11.54 -5.08
C TYR A 413 -8.25 11.91 -6.54
N ARG A 414 -7.42 12.74 -7.18
CA ARG A 414 -7.71 13.29 -8.52
C ARG A 414 -7.99 12.21 -9.55
N TRP A 415 -7.15 11.17 -9.61
CA TRP A 415 -7.24 10.14 -10.64
C TRP A 415 -8.45 9.24 -10.41
N LEU A 416 -8.78 8.96 -9.15
CA LEU A 416 -10.01 8.25 -8.81
C LEU A 416 -11.25 9.09 -9.14
N GLY A 417 -11.24 10.38 -8.83
CA GLY A 417 -12.28 11.32 -9.22
C GLY A 417 -12.49 11.37 -10.73
N ASP A 418 -11.40 11.56 -11.49
CA ASP A 418 -11.41 11.58 -12.95
C ASP A 418 -11.97 10.26 -13.53
N ARG A 419 -11.56 9.11 -12.98
CA ARG A 419 -12.08 7.78 -13.39
C ARG A 419 -13.57 7.60 -13.11
N LEU A 420 -14.10 8.24 -12.08
CA LEU A 420 -15.50 8.15 -11.66
C LEU A 420 -16.37 9.29 -12.22
N GLY A 421 -15.78 10.25 -12.94
CA GLY A 421 -16.48 11.45 -13.41
C GLY A 421 -16.92 12.37 -12.27
N LEU A 422 -16.19 12.36 -11.14
CA LEU A 422 -16.46 13.18 -9.97
C LEU A 422 -15.47 14.36 -9.91
N PRO A 423 -15.91 15.59 -9.57
CA PRO A 423 -15.00 16.70 -9.40
C PRO A 423 -14.05 16.42 -8.23
N TRP A 424 -12.75 16.49 -8.48
CA TRP A 424 -11.75 16.29 -7.44
C TRP A 424 -11.34 17.57 -6.73
N GLN A 425 -11.52 18.73 -7.36
CA GLN A 425 -11.19 20.00 -6.73
C GLN A 425 -12.17 20.28 -5.59
N PRO A 426 -11.70 20.86 -4.48
CA PRO A 426 -12.56 21.23 -3.38
C PRO A 426 -13.55 22.31 -3.81
N GLY A 427 -14.84 22.10 -3.53
CA GLY A 427 -15.87 23.12 -3.70
C GLY A 427 -15.69 24.26 -2.70
N ASP A 428 -16.17 25.45 -3.07
CA ASP A 428 -16.13 26.64 -2.21
C ASP A 428 -16.86 26.42 -0.88
N GLU A 429 -17.82 25.49 -0.82
CA GLU A 429 -18.59 25.19 0.39
C GLU A 429 -17.72 24.68 1.55
N ILE A 430 -16.69 23.87 1.27
CA ILE A 430 -15.87 23.27 2.33
C ILE A 430 -14.92 24.32 2.92
N LEU A 431 -14.32 25.14 2.05
CA LEU A 431 -13.50 26.26 2.47
C LEU A 431 -14.31 27.31 3.23
N ALA A 432 -15.58 27.50 2.86
CA ALA A 432 -16.50 28.38 3.57
C ALA A 432 -16.83 27.85 4.98
N GLU A 433 -16.90 26.53 5.19
CA GLU A 433 -17.20 25.93 6.49
C GLU A 433 -16.17 26.31 7.56
N ALA A 434 -14.88 26.36 7.21
CA ALA A 434 -13.83 26.75 8.15
C ALA A 434 -13.49 28.25 8.13
N ARG A 435 -14.07 29.03 7.21
CA ARG A 435 -13.73 30.44 7.04
C ARG A 435 -14.07 31.24 8.30
N ASN A 436 -13.11 32.03 8.77
CA ASN A 436 -13.21 32.89 9.96
C ASN A 436 -13.53 32.15 11.28
N LYS A 437 -13.48 30.81 11.32
CA LYS A 437 -13.56 30.06 12.57
C LYS A 437 -12.18 30.00 13.24
N PRO A 438 -12.10 30.10 14.57
CA PRO A 438 -10.86 29.81 15.26
C PRO A 438 -10.48 28.34 15.05
N LEU A 439 -9.17 28.06 15.07
CA LEU A 439 -8.66 26.69 15.05
C LEU A 439 -9.26 25.87 16.21
N HIS A 440 -9.59 24.61 15.94
CA HIS A 440 -10.13 23.71 16.95
C HIS A 440 -9.12 23.54 18.09
N PRO A 441 -9.52 23.68 19.36
CA PRO A 441 -8.63 23.42 20.47
C PRO A 441 -8.31 21.92 20.51
N ILE A 442 -7.03 21.56 20.48
CA ILE A 442 -6.58 20.18 20.69
C ILE A 442 -5.56 20.18 21.81
N GLN A 443 -5.79 19.31 22.80
CA GLN A 443 -4.84 19.07 23.86
C GLN A 443 -4.08 17.78 23.57
N TRP A 444 -2.95 17.92 22.87
CA TRP A 444 -2.06 16.78 22.63
C TRP A 444 -1.48 16.27 23.96
N PRO A 445 -1.58 14.96 24.26
CA PRO A 445 -1.05 14.42 25.51
C PRO A 445 0.47 14.65 25.62
N GLN A 446 0.95 14.94 26.84
CA GLN A 446 2.36 15.25 27.06
C GLN A 446 3.21 13.99 27.31
N ASP A 447 2.64 12.96 27.93
CA ASP A 447 3.34 11.70 28.16
C ASP A 447 3.14 10.69 27.01
N LYS A 448 4.17 9.86 26.78
CA LYS A 448 4.23 8.97 25.62
C LYS A 448 3.15 7.87 25.63
N GLU A 449 2.71 7.41 26.80
CA GLU A 449 1.68 6.37 26.88
C GLU A 449 0.28 6.96 26.63
N ALA A 450 -0.01 8.16 27.14
CA ALA A 450 -1.24 8.87 26.80
C ALA A 450 -1.29 9.25 25.32
N GLN A 451 -0.17 9.64 24.71
CA GLN A 451 -0.09 9.86 23.25
C GLN A 451 -0.42 8.58 22.48
N LYS A 452 0.18 7.46 22.87
CA LYS A 452 -0.07 6.15 22.26
C LYS A 452 -1.55 5.76 22.37
N LYS A 453 -2.15 5.94 23.56
CA LYS A 453 -3.57 5.69 23.80
C LYS A 453 -4.45 6.58 22.93
N PHE A 454 -4.18 7.88 22.91
CA PHE A 454 -4.90 8.86 22.10
C PHE A 454 -4.86 8.51 20.61
N CYS A 455 -3.67 8.23 20.07
CA CYS A 455 -3.50 7.82 18.67
C CYS A 455 -4.26 6.52 18.36
N ARG A 456 -4.28 5.56 19.29
CA ARG A 456 -5.05 4.33 19.10
C ARG A 456 -6.55 4.59 19.09
N GLU A 457 -7.06 5.41 20.01
CA GLU A 457 -8.49 5.72 20.11
C GLU A 457 -9.03 6.48 18.88
N ILE A 458 -8.22 7.40 18.34
CA ILE A 458 -8.62 8.22 17.19
C ILE A 458 -8.52 7.45 15.87
N LEU A 459 -7.59 6.50 15.75
CA LEU A 459 -7.41 5.73 14.52
C LEU A 459 -8.18 4.41 14.48
N ASP A 460 -8.53 3.84 15.63
CA ASP A 460 -9.25 2.57 15.66
C ASP A 460 -10.70 2.77 15.20
N PRO A 461 -11.12 2.26 14.02
CA PRO A 461 -12.47 2.46 13.52
C PRO A 461 -13.53 1.76 14.39
N ARG A 462 -13.14 0.79 15.23
CA ARG A 462 -14.05 0.03 16.10
C ARG A 462 -14.54 0.84 17.28
N ILE A 463 -13.77 1.82 17.71
CA ILE A 463 -14.01 2.62 18.92
C ILE A 463 -14.77 3.89 18.56
N GLU A 464 -15.68 4.34 19.43
CA GLU A 464 -16.36 5.62 19.33
C GLU A 464 -15.77 6.55 20.39
N VAL A 465 -14.81 7.39 19.98
CA VAL A 465 -14.18 8.40 20.84
C VAL A 465 -14.14 9.68 20.04
N LEU A 466 -14.75 10.73 20.59
CA LEU A 466 -14.56 12.09 20.13
C LEU A 466 -13.28 12.62 20.80
N PRO A 467 -12.29 13.11 20.05
CA PRO A 467 -11.10 13.73 20.63
C PRO A 467 -11.47 14.86 21.59
N ILE A 468 -10.68 15.00 22.66
CA ILE A 468 -10.91 15.93 23.78
C ILE A 468 -11.19 17.34 23.25
N GLY A 469 -12.37 17.88 23.56
CA GLY A 469 -12.77 19.24 23.19
C GLY A 469 -13.68 19.37 21.96
N ALA A 470 -14.17 18.25 21.41
CA ALA A 470 -15.19 18.22 20.34
C ALA A 470 -16.61 18.55 20.84
#